data_AF-A0A9E2N7E8-F1
#
_entry.id   AF-A0A9E2N7E8-F1
#
_cell.length_a   1.000
_cell.length_b   1.000
_cell.length_c   1.000
_cell.angle_alpha   90.00
_cell.angle_beta   90.00
_cell.angle_gamma   90.00
#
_symmetry.space_group_name_H-M   'P 1'
#
loop_
_entity.id
_entity.type
_entity.pdbx_description
1 polymer ?
#
loop_
_entity_poly.entity_id
_entity_poly.type
_entity_poly.pdbx_seq_one_letter_code
_entity_poly.pdbx_strand_id
1 'polypeptide(L)'
;MPSESREPAAGVRPARPFSRKVFRGGYSGWSETAHTAFNVSLALVLLFLALPWFILIPVLILLADGRPIFYKGIRLGIHKKPFMMYKFRTLPQGAQQHIGPELLSHRHMMTTPLTKFLRDTRLDELPQLFNILKGDMDFIGPRPVRPEIYQKEAPNIPGYDLRFTIKPGLIGLSQLFTPHSAPKKIRSKIDNRLIAKKRSLQWDMFMVGYTILVVLKEVLARGPVMIWKSVRKLISDKYRDIRKLDRVLMEKAAVRIQSPANGGADWEGFGELIDINEEYFRITTNDLLETGPHRFVLTRRVYCSRRYKQKRAVCTGEVTRSIQSDRNGFRGHYVVRYVPVSPLNQYKVDQYFLKKSLA
;
A
#
# COMPACT_ATOMS: atom_id res chain seq x y z
N MET A 1 8.07 -0.10 50.92
CA MET A 1 7.70 -1.34 50.21
C MET A 1 6.18 -1.48 50.20
N PRO A 2 5.47 -1.02 49.16
CA PRO A 2 4.14 -1.52 48.84
C PRO A 2 4.21 -2.41 47.59
N SER A 3 3.58 -3.58 47.70
CA SER A 3 3.51 -4.62 46.68
C SER A 3 2.61 -4.20 45.52
N GLU A 4 3.20 -3.98 44.33
CA GLU A 4 2.47 -3.87 43.07
C GLU A 4 1.94 -5.25 42.65
N SER A 5 0.62 -5.38 42.71
CA SER A 5 -0.14 -6.46 42.08
C SER A 5 0.05 -6.42 40.56
N ARG A 6 0.69 -7.45 40.01
CA ARG A 6 0.77 -7.69 38.56
C ARG A 6 -0.62 -8.08 38.04
N GLU A 7 -1.27 -7.20 37.29
CA GLU A 7 -2.39 -7.57 36.43
C GLU A 7 -1.91 -8.57 35.35
N PRO A 8 -2.58 -9.71 35.15
CA PRO A 8 -2.24 -10.61 34.07
C PRO A 8 -2.68 -10.02 32.73
N ALA A 9 -1.75 -10.03 31.76
CA ALA A 9 -1.97 -9.60 30.38
C ALA A 9 -3.25 -10.21 29.79
N ALA A 10 -4.12 -9.34 29.26
CA ALA A 10 -5.39 -9.71 28.65
C ALA A 10 -5.25 -10.89 27.69
N GLY A 11 -5.99 -11.95 28.00
CA GLY A 11 -5.95 -13.24 27.33
C GLY A 11 -6.18 -13.14 25.82
N VAL A 12 -5.16 -13.54 25.06
CA VAL A 12 -5.31 -13.90 23.65
C VAL A 12 -6.24 -15.11 23.59
N ARG A 13 -7.49 -14.92 23.18
CA ARG A 13 -8.43 -16.04 22.96
C ARG A 13 -7.79 -17.06 22.01
N PRO A 14 -7.83 -18.36 22.32
CA PRO A 14 -7.27 -19.37 21.44
C PRO A 14 -7.96 -19.30 20.07
N ALA A 15 -7.15 -19.22 19.02
CA ALA A 15 -7.65 -19.17 17.66
C ALA A 15 -8.53 -20.41 17.39
N ARG A 16 -9.70 -20.22 16.74
CA ARG A 16 -10.57 -21.33 16.34
C ARG A 16 -9.77 -22.41 15.60
N PRO A 17 -9.95 -23.71 15.95
CA PRO A 17 -9.18 -24.79 15.34
C PRO A 17 -9.40 -24.80 13.83
N PHE A 18 -8.29 -24.78 13.10
CA PHE A 18 -8.26 -24.83 11.64
C PHE A 18 -8.79 -26.19 11.17
N SER A 19 -9.91 -26.19 10.45
CA SER A 19 -10.47 -27.42 9.86
C SER A 19 -9.50 -27.98 8.82
N ARG A 20 -8.97 -29.17 9.11
CA ARG A 20 -7.90 -29.86 8.36
C ARG A 20 -8.34 -30.43 7.00
N LYS A 21 -9.57 -30.15 6.53
CA LYS A 21 -10.08 -30.70 5.25
C LYS A 21 -9.36 -30.05 4.05
N VAL A 22 -8.20 -30.61 3.76
CA VAL A 22 -7.54 -30.82 2.46
C VAL A 22 -7.46 -29.60 1.55
N PHE A 23 -6.43 -28.76 1.77
CA PHE A 23 -5.85 -27.98 0.70
C PHE A 23 -4.53 -28.64 0.27
N ARG A 24 -4.51 -29.31 -0.89
CA ARG A 24 -3.29 -29.82 -1.55
C ARG A 24 -2.56 -28.67 -2.25
N GLY A 25 -2.25 -27.61 -1.52
CA GLY A 25 -1.43 -26.49 -1.97
C GLY A 25 -0.14 -26.49 -1.17
N GLY A 26 0.98 -26.78 -1.83
CA GLY A 26 2.29 -26.96 -1.19
C GLY A 26 3.25 -27.62 -2.17
N TYR A 27 4.54 -27.40 -1.94
CA TYR A 27 5.63 -28.07 -2.63
C TYR A 27 5.57 -29.59 -2.32
N SER A 28 5.87 -30.48 -3.28
CA SER A 28 6.06 -31.92 -2.98
C SER A 28 7.28 -32.13 -2.05
N GLY A 29 7.41 -33.29 -1.39
CA GLY A 29 8.41 -33.53 -0.33
C GLY A 29 9.88 -33.26 -0.69
N TRP A 30 10.28 -33.42 -1.96
CA TRP A 30 11.62 -33.05 -2.45
C TRP A 30 11.77 -31.55 -2.75
N SER A 31 10.66 -30.83 -2.89
CA SER A 31 10.65 -29.42 -3.26
C SER A 31 10.49 -28.46 -2.06
N GLU A 32 10.05 -28.93 -0.89
CA GLU A 32 10.03 -28.09 0.33
C GLU A 32 11.44 -27.79 0.86
N THR A 33 12.33 -28.79 0.84
CA THR A 33 13.74 -28.62 1.21
C THR A 33 14.47 -27.70 0.23
N ALA A 34 14.31 -27.93 -1.08
CA ALA A 34 14.88 -27.07 -2.12
C ALA A 34 14.37 -25.62 -2.02
N HIS A 35 13.08 -25.44 -1.75
CA HIS A 35 12.50 -24.12 -1.53
C HIS A 35 13.07 -23.45 -0.27
N THR A 36 13.22 -24.19 0.83
CA THR A 36 13.82 -23.66 2.06
C THR A 36 15.28 -23.26 1.82
N ALA A 37 16.06 -24.12 1.16
CA ALA A 37 17.45 -23.82 0.78
C ALA A 37 17.53 -22.55 -0.08
N PHE A 38 16.68 -22.42 -1.10
CA PHE A 38 16.61 -21.22 -1.92
C PHE A 38 16.34 -19.95 -1.09
N ASN A 39 15.34 -19.98 -0.21
CA ASN A 39 15.01 -18.83 0.63
C ASN A 39 16.16 -18.47 1.58
N VAL A 40 16.81 -19.47 2.19
CA VAL A 40 17.96 -19.22 3.09
C VAL A 40 19.15 -18.67 2.32
N SER A 41 19.53 -19.29 1.19
CA SER A 41 20.64 -18.83 0.34
C SER A 41 20.42 -17.40 -0.16
N LEU A 42 19.21 -17.09 -0.66
CA LEU A 42 18.88 -15.74 -1.11
C LEU A 42 18.90 -14.73 0.05
N ALA A 43 18.42 -15.11 1.23
CA ALA A 43 18.46 -14.26 2.41
C ALA A 43 19.89 -13.97 2.86
N LEU A 44 20.80 -14.96 2.82
CA LEU A 44 22.21 -14.77 3.14
C LEU A 44 22.90 -13.83 2.15
N VAL A 45 22.67 -14.01 0.84
CA VAL A 45 23.22 -13.12 -0.19
C VAL A 45 22.71 -11.69 0.00
N LEU A 46 21.41 -11.51 0.20
CA LEU A 46 20.84 -10.17 0.41
C LEU A 46 21.30 -9.55 1.74
N LEU A 47 21.49 -10.34 2.79
CA LEU A 47 22.01 -9.86 4.06
C LEU A 47 23.46 -9.39 3.92
N PHE A 48 24.30 -10.14 3.19
CA PHE A 48 25.67 -9.76 2.88
C PHE A 48 25.72 -8.44 2.09
N LEU A 49 24.92 -8.32 1.03
CA LEU A 49 24.81 -7.07 0.25
C LEU A 49 24.22 -5.91 1.07
N ALA A 50 23.39 -6.21 2.07
CA ALA A 50 22.76 -5.21 2.93
C ALA A 50 23.64 -4.79 4.13
N LEU A 51 24.82 -5.39 4.34
CA LEU A 51 25.69 -5.07 5.48
C LEU A 51 25.96 -3.58 5.68
N PRO A 52 26.26 -2.77 4.64
CA PRO A 52 26.46 -1.33 4.81
C PRO A 52 25.22 -0.63 5.40
N TRP A 53 24.02 -1.05 5.00
CA TRP A 53 22.75 -0.51 5.48
C TRP A 53 22.45 -0.92 6.92
N PHE A 54 22.85 -2.14 7.32
CA PHE A 54 22.76 -2.61 8.70
C PHE A 54 23.67 -1.85 9.67
N ILE A 55 24.63 -1.07 9.18
CA ILE A 55 25.44 -0.15 9.99
C ILE A 55 24.86 1.26 9.91
N LEU A 56 24.63 1.77 8.70
CA LEU A 56 24.22 3.15 8.46
C LEU A 56 22.84 3.47 9.04
N ILE A 57 21.83 2.62 8.80
CA ILE A 57 20.45 2.90 9.21
C ILE A 57 20.31 2.98 10.74
N PRO A 58 20.86 2.03 11.53
CA PRO A 58 20.89 2.14 12.99
C PRO A 58 21.47 3.43 13.52
N VAL A 59 22.61 3.89 12.97
CA VAL A 59 23.26 5.14 13.38
C VAL A 59 22.34 6.32 13.07
N LEU A 60 21.76 6.39 11.88
CA LEU A 60 20.83 7.45 11.51
C LEU A 60 19.58 7.48 12.41
N ILE A 61 19.03 6.32 12.78
CA ILE A 61 17.89 6.23 13.70
C ILE A 61 18.29 6.67 15.11
N LEU A 62 19.46 6.25 15.60
CA LEU A 62 19.98 6.65 16.92
C LEU A 62 20.17 8.17 17.01
N LEU A 63 20.75 8.78 15.98
CA LEU A 63 20.97 10.22 15.94
C LEU A 63 19.67 11.02 15.78
N ALA A 64 18.69 10.49 15.04
CA ALA A 64 17.44 11.20 14.79
C ALA A 64 16.40 11.06 15.91
N ASP A 65 16.17 9.83 16.40
CA ASP A 65 15.06 9.48 17.31
C ASP A 65 15.51 8.67 18.54
N GLY A 66 16.81 8.39 18.70
CA GLY A 66 17.34 7.60 19.81
C GLY A 66 17.04 6.10 19.71
N ARG A 67 16.91 5.43 20.86
CA ARG A 67 16.55 4.01 20.98
C ARG A 67 15.02 3.85 21.10
N PRO A 68 14.44 2.69 20.69
CA PRO A 68 15.08 1.49 20.13
C PRO A 68 15.30 1.56 18.60
N ILE A 69 16.33 0.87 18.09
CA ILE A 69 16.62 0.85 16.64
C ILE A 69 15.64 -0.04 15.87
N PHE A 70 15.33 -1.21 16.44
CA PHE A 70 14.45 -2.19 15.81
C PHE A 70 13.04 -2.08 16.36
N TYR A 71 12.07 -2.12 15.44
CA TYR A 71 10.68 -2.42 15.77
C TYR A 71 10.47 -3.93 15.76
N LYS A 72 9.77 -4.42 16.79
CA LYS A 72 9.37 -5.81 16.97
C LYS A 72 7.85 -5.86 17.06
N GLY A 73 7.20 -6.61 16.17
CA GLY A 73 5.75 -6.72 16.17
C GLY A 73 5.28 -8.16 15.95
N ILE A 74 4.36 -8.62 16.80
CA ILE A 74 3.77 -9.95 16.67
C ILE A 74 2.94 -10.02 15.40
N ARG A 75 3.10 -11.12 14.66
CA ARG A 75 2.35 -11.45 13.46
C ARG A 75 1.92 -12.90 13.45
N LEU A 76 0.85 -13.20 12.72
CA LEU A 76 0.40 -14.57 12.47
C LEU A 76 1.11 -15.14 11.25
N GLY A 77 1.81 -16.26 11.43
CA GLY A 77 2.49 -17.04 10.39
C GLY A 77 1.70 -18.28 9.99
N ILE A 78 2.41 -19.30 9.49
CA ILE A 78 1.80 -20.58 9.09
C ILE A 78 1.02 -21.19 10.26
N HIS A 79 -0.15 -21.74 9.98
CA HIS A 79 -1.11 -22.28 10.95
C HIS A 79 -1.50 -21.28 12.06
N LYS A 80 -1.48 -19.98 11.75
CA LYS A 80 -1.74 -18.89 12.70
C LYS A 80 -0.77 -18.87 13.89
N LYS A 81 0.39 -19.53 13.79
CA LYS A 81 1.42 -19.48 14.84
C LYS A 81 1.96 -18.05 14.94
N PRO A 82 1.96 -17.42 16.12
CA PRO A 82 2.51 -16.09 16.28
C PRO A 82 4.04 -16.13 16.14
N PHE A 83 4.62 -15.16 15.44
CA PHE A 83 6.05 -14.95 15.35
C PHE A 83 6.40 -13.47 15.46
N MET A 84 7.66 -13.18 15.79
CA MET A 84 8.13 -11.80 15.97
C MET A 84 8.70 -11.25 14.66
N MET A 85 8.00 -10.32 14.02
CA MET A 85 8.47 -9.69 12.79
C MET A 85 9.39 -8.49 13.12
N TYR A 86 10.58 -8.46 12.51
CA TYR A 86 11.57 -7.41 12.72
C TYR A 86 11.55 -6.35 11.62
N LYS A 87 11.71 -5.08 12.00
CA LYS A 87 11.89 -3.94 11.08
C LYS A 87 12.82 -2.91 11.70
N PHE A 88 13.38 -2.02 10.89
CA PHE A 88 13.94 -0.79 11.45
C PHE A 88 12.80 0.11 11.94
N ARG A 89 13.01 0.81 13.05
CA ARG A 89 12.03 1.73 13.61
C ARG A 89 11.90 2.93 12.67
N THR A 90 10.69 3.18 12.20
CA THR A 90 10.34 4.34 11.37
C THR A 90 9.25 5.20 11.97
N LEU A 91 8.81 4.88 13.19
CA LEU A 91 7.85 5.66 13.95
C LEU A 91 8.50 6.09 15.26
N PRO A 92 8.19 7.30 15.77
CA PRO A 92 8.61 7.73 17.09
C PRO A 92 8.20 6.73 18.18
N GLN A 93 8.94 6.72 19.28
CA GLN A 93 8.58 5.91 20.45
C GLN A 93 7.19 6.32 20.96
N GLY A 94 6.36 5.36 21.37
CA GLY A 94 4.99 5.65 21.85
C GLY A 94 3.96 5.93 20.74
N ALA A 95 4.39 6.17 19.49
CA ALA A 95 3.46 6.40 18.38
C ALA A 95 2.43 5.26 18.19
N GLN A 96 2.80 4.03 18.54
CA GLN A 96 1.92 2.87 18.47
C GLN A 96 0.71 2.95 19.44
N GLN A 97 0.82 3.70 20.54
CA GLN A 97 -0.26 3.88 21.52
C GLN A 97 -1.27 4.93 21.05
N HIS A 98 -0.81 5.93 20.29
CA HIS A 98 -1.66 6.98 19.72
C HIS A 98 -2.22 6.63 18.33
N ILE A 99 -1.52 5.76 17.58
CA ILE A 99 -1.95 5.29 16.27
C ILE A 99 -2.72 3.97 16.48
N GLY A 100 -4.04 4.08 16.62
CA GLY A 100 -4.93 2.92 16.59
C GLY A 100 -4.73 2.07 15.31
N PRO A 101 -5.34 0.86 15.24
CA PRO A 101 -5.16 -0.08 14.12
C PRO A 101 -5.57 0.50 12.74
N GLU A 102 -6.37 1.56 12.72
CA GLU A 102 -6.79 2.33 11.56
C GLU A 102 -6.56 3.81 11.86
N LEU A 103 -5.61 4.47 11.19
CA LEU A 103 -5.71 5.88 10.75
C LEU A 103 -4.39 6.31 10.07
N LEU A 104 -4.48 6.61 8.77
CA LEU A 104 -3.40 7.21 7.98
C LEU A 104 -3.15 8.68 8.37
N SER A 105 -4.11 9.37 8.99
CA SER A 105 -4.06 10.82 9.26
C SER A 105 -2.95 11.23 10.22
N HIS A 106 -2.78 10.53 11.34
CA HIS A 106 -1.71 10.81 12.32
C HIS A 106 -0.32 10.39 11.81
N ARG A 107 -0.29 9.49 10.82
CA ARG A 107 0.95 8.98 10.23
C ARG A 107 1.71 10.07 9.47
N HIS A 108 1.00 10.99 8.82
CA HIS A 108 1.61 12.09 8.08
C HIS A 108 2.32 13.09 8.99
N MET A 109 1.83 13.29 10.22
CA MET A 109 2.42 14.22 11.20
C MET A 109 3.73 13.68 11.81
N MET A 110 3.91 12.36 11.83
CA MET A 110 5.05 11.68 12.48
C MET A 110 6.10 11.17 11.47
N THR A 111 6.12 11.69 10.25
CA THR A 111 7.02 11.22 9.19
C THR A 111 8.15 12.22 8.96
N THR A 112 9.38 11.83 9.31
CA THR A 112 10.62 12.56 8.97
C THR A 112 11.10 12.22 7.55
N PRO A 113 11.95 13.04 6.91
CA PRO A 113 12.51 12.72 5.59
C PRO A 113 13.23 11.36 5.57
N LEU A 114 13.99 11.05 6.64
CA LEU A 114 14.65 9.76 6.80
C LEU A 114 13.64 8.60 6.87
N THR A 115 12.64 8.69 7.75
CA THR A 115 11.64 7.61 7.90
C THR A 115 10.75 7.45 6.68
N LYS A 116 10.49 8.53 5.94
CA LYS A 116 9.86 8.51 4.62
C LYS A 116 10.74 7.74 3.63
N PHE A 117 12.01 8.14 3.50
CA PHE A 117 12.97 7.48 2.61
C PHE A 117 13.08 5.98 2.89
N LEU A 118 13.21 5.58 4.16
CA LEU A 118 13.31 4.17 4.55
C LEU A 118 12.06 3.35 4.16
N ARG A 119 10.87 3.95 4.21
CA ARG A 119 9.61 3.30 3.81
C ARG A 119 9.43 3.25 2.29
N ASP A 120 9.72 4.36 1.62
CA ASP A 120 9.60 4.49 0.17
C ASP A 120 10.57 3.53 -0.55
N THR A 121 11.77 3.34 0.02
CA THR A 121 12.78 2.37 -0.46
C THR A 121 12.62 0.97 0.13
N ARG A 122 11.73 0.79 1.11
CA ARG A 122 11.54 -0.45 1.90
C ARG A 122 12.78 -0.95 2.62
N LEU A 123 13.79 -0.10 2.80
CA LEU A 123 14.97 -0.41 3.60
C LEU A 123 14.58 -0.72 5.07
N ASP A 124 13.45 -0.20 5.55
CA ASP A 124 12.91 -0.54 6.88
C ASP A 124 12.59 -2.04 7.05
N GLU A 125 12.42 -2.77 5.96
CA GLU A 125 12.05 -4.19 5.94
C GLU A 125 13.26 -5.13 5.94
N LEU A 126 14.49 -4.64 5.77
CA LEU A 126 15.71 -5.47 5.75
C LEU A 126 15.83 -6.43 6.94
N PRO A 127 15.49 -6.05 8.20
CA PRO A 127 15.57 -6.99 9.33
C PRO A 127 14.64 -8.20 9.21
N GLN A 128 13.65 -8.20 8.30
CA GLN A 128 12.81 -9.38 8.03
C GLN A 128 13.61 -10.51 7.37
N LEU A 129 14.81 -10.25 6.82
CA LEU A 129 15.70 -11.31 6.35
C LEU A 129 16.05 -12.29 7.49
N PHE A 130 16.17 -11.83 8.73
CA PHE A 130 16.34 -12.71 9.89
C PHE A 130 15.13 -13.61 10.14
N ASN A 131 13.91 -13.14 9.83
CA ASN A 131 12.71 -13.98 9.91
C ASN A 131 12.71 -15.10 8.85
N ILE A 132 13.27 -14.83 7.67
CA ILE A 132 13.44 -15.85 6.63
C ILE A 132 14.47 -16.89 7.09
N LEU A 133 15.61 -16.46 7.62
CA LEU A 133 16.64 -17.36 8.14
C LEU A 133 16.15 -18.23 9.31
N LYS A 134 15.28 -17.70 10.17
CA LYS A 134 14.61 -18.46 11.25
C LYS A 134 13.54 -19.42 10.76
N GLY A 135 13.11 -19.29 9.50
CA GLY A 135 12.05 -20.11 8.92
C GLY A 135 10.62 -19.64 9.23
N ASP A 136 10.45 -18.46 9.83
CA ASP A 136 9.14 -17.84 10.11
C ASP A 136 8.43 -17.35 8.84
N MET A 137 9.24 -16.90 7.86
CA MET A 137 8.81 -16.27 6.62
C MET A 137 9.53 -16.88 5.42
N ASP A 138 8.94 -16.71 4.24
CA ASP A 138 9.60 -16.90 2.94
C ASP A 138 9.75 -15.56 2.22
N PHE A 139 10.48 -15.52 1.10
CA PHE A 139 10.48 -14.35 0.22
C PHE A 139 9.11 -14.11 -0.40
N ILE A 140 8.46 -15.17 -0.89
CA ILE A 140 7.17 -15.10 -1.57
C ILE A 140 6.08 -15.73 -0.70
N GLY A 141 5.00 -14.99 -0.45
CA GLY A 141 3.88 -15.49 0.33
C GLY A 141 2.86 -14.40 0.68
N PRO A 142 1.77 -14.72 1.38
CA PRO A 142 0.81 -13.72 1.84
C PRO A 142 1.47 -12.82 2.89
N ARG A 143 1.20 -11.51 2.87
CA ARG A 143 1.83 -10.62 3.86
C ARG A 143 1.34 -10.96 5.28
N PRO A 144 2.26 -11.04 6.27
CA PRO A 144 1.91 -11.40 7.64
C PRO A 144 0.94 -10.39 8.27
N VAL A 145 -0.05 -10.91 9.01
CA VAL A 145 -1.15 -10.13 9.60
C VAL A 145 -0.91 -9.93 11.09
N ARG A 146 -1.29 -8.77 11.62
CA ARG A 146 -1.29 -8.55 13.07
C ARG A 146 -2.48 -9.27 13.72
N PRO A 147 -2.35 -9.90 14.89
CA PRO A 147 -3.45 -10.59 15.55
C PRO A 147 -4.71 -9.73 15.74
N GLU A 148 -4.56 -8.45 16.06
CA GLU A 148 -5.68 -7.53 16.29
C GLU A 148 -6.46 -7.27 14.99
N ILE A 149 -5.73 -7.11 13.89
CA ILE A 149 -6.32 -6.95 12.56
C ILE A 149 -7.04 -8.23 12.14
N TYR A 150 -6.45 -9.39 12.44
CA TYR A 150 -7.07 -10.68 12.15
C TYR A 150 -8.42 -10.81 12.87
N GLN A 151 -8.47 -10.52 14.17
CA GLN A 151 -9.70 -10.60 14.95
C GLN A 151 -10.79 -9.66 14.42
N LYS A 152 -10.43 -8.44 14.00
CA LYS A 152 -11.39 -7.45 13.48
C LYS A 152 -11.93 -7.79 12.10
N GLU A 153 -11.09 -8.29 11.19
CA GLU A 153 -11.45 -8.36 9.77
C GLU A 153 -11.63 -9.77 9.20
N ALA A 154 -10.95 -10.77 9.74
CA ALA A 154 -11.03 -12.13 9.20
C ALA A 154 -12.46 -12.71 9.19
N PRO A 155 -13.31 -12.49 10.22
CA PRO A 155 -14.69 -12.98 10.21
C PRO A 155 -15.53 -12.50 9.03
N ASN A 156 -15.20 -11.33 8.48
CA ASN A 156 -15.96 -10.68 7.40
C ASN A 156 -15.45 -11.04 6.00
N ILE A 157 -14.42 -11.88 5.89
CA ILE A 157 -13.78 -12.21 4.61
C ILE A 157 -13.82 -13.73 4.37
N PRO A 158 -14.64 -14.19 3.40
CA PRO A 158 -14.72 -15.61 3.07
C PRO A 158 -13.37 -16.19 2.67
N GLY A 159 -12.98 -17.30 3.31
CA GLY A 159 -11.73 -18.01 3.02
C GLY A 159 -10.46 -17.25 3.44
N TYR A 160 -10.54 -16.26 4.33
CA TYR A 160 -9.37 -15.50 4.78
C TYR A 160 -8.26 -16.39 5.37
N ASP A 161 -8.66 -17.45 6.06
CA ASP A 161 -7.74 -18.36 6.74
C ASP A 161 -6.84 -19.18 5.81
N LEU A 162 -7.16 -19.27 4.51
CA LEU A 162 -6.32 -19.95 3.52
C LEU A 162 -4.91 -19.38 3.47
N ARG A 163 -4.73 -18.10 3.83
CA ARG A 163 -3.40 -17.47 3.86
C ARG A 163 -2.45 -18.01 4.92
N PHE A 164 -2.98 -18.73 5.91
CA PHE A 164 -2.17 -19.37 6.95
C PHE A 164 -1.83 -20.83 6.63
N THR A 165 -2.14 -21.33 5.43
CA THR A 165 -1.72 -22.69 5.02
C THR A 165 -0.28 -22.75 4.53
N ILE A 166 0.29 -21.60 4.17
CA ILE A 166 1.69 -21.44 3.76
C ILE A 166 2.38 -20.39 4.63
N LYS A 167 3.70 -20.35 4.61
CA LYS A 167 4.45 -19.31 5.33
C LYS A 167 4.16 -17.93 4.72
N PRO A 168 4.11 -16.89 5.56
CA PRO A 168 3.99 -15.51 5.10
C PRO A 168 5.22 -15.09 4.27
N GLY A 169 5.01 -14.14 3.36
CA GLY A 169 6.04 -13.61 2.47
C GLY A 169 6.55 -12.24 2.87
N LEU A 170 7.85 -11.99 2.65
CA LEU A 170 8.41 -10.63 2.58
C LEU A 170 7.73 -9.85 1.44
N ILE A 171 7.65 -10.47 0.27
CA ILE A 171 6.90 -10.00 -0.90
C ILE A 171 5.49 -10.58 -0.82
N GLY A 172 4.52 -9.70 -0.55
CA GLY A 172 3.11 -10.05 -0.48
C GLY A 172 2.52 -10.39 -1.85
N LEU A 173 1.98 -11.60 -2.01
CA LEU A 173 1.33 -12.07 -3.25
C LEU A 173 0.36 -11.04 -3.86
N SER A 174 -0.67 -10.62 -3.11
CA SER A 174 -1.61 -9.60 -3.58
C SER A 174 -1.04 -8.19 -3.63
N GLN A 175 0.00 -7.88 -2.83
CA GLN A 175 0.56 -6.53 -2.76
C GLN A 175 1.36 -6.15 -3.99
N LEU A 176 1.93 -7.14 -4.68
CA LEU A 176 2.60 -6.91 -5.95
C LEU A 176 1.60 -6.44 -7.03
N PHE A 177 0.33 -6.84 -6.93
CA PHE A 177 -0.67 -6.55 -7.96
C PHE A 177 -1.71 -5.49 -7.54
N THR A 178 -1.61 -4.94 -6.33
CA THR A 178 -2.62 -4.03 -5.78
C THR A 178 -2.00 -2.82 -5.07
N PRO A 179 -2.62 -1.63 -5.14
CA PRO A 179 -2.16 -0.44 -4.44
C PRO A 179 -2.33 -0.62 -2.93
N HIS A 180 -1.68 0.24 -2.13
CA HIS A 180 -1.76 0.17 -0.67
C HIS A 180 -3.20 0.27 -0.12
N SER A 181 -4.06 1.02 -0.79
CA SER A 181 -5.48 1.24 -0.44
C SER A 181 -6.42 0.08 -0.76
N ALA A 182 -5.93 -0.98 -1.41
CA ALA A 182 -6.78 -2.09 -1.81
C ALA A 182 -7.49 -2.73 -0.59
N PRO A 183 -8.84 -2.85 -0.63
CA PRO A 183 -9.59 -3.53 0.41
C PRO A 183 -9.04 -4.92 0.71
N LYS A 184 -8.98 -5.29 1.99
CA LYS A 184 -8.46 -6.61 2.41
C LYS A 184 -9.23 -7.77 1.77
N LYS A 185 -10.52 -7.61 1.51
CA LYS A 185 -11.35 -8.58 0.76
C LYS A 185 -10.84 -8.81 -0.68
N ILE A 186 -10.39 -7.78 -1.38
CA ILE A 186 -9.81 -7.92 -2.73
C ILE A 186 -8.45 -8.61 -2.67
N ARG A 187 -7.60 -8.17 -1.73
CA ARG A 187 -6.29 -8.79 -1.50
C ARG A 187 -6.40 -10.27 -1.16
N SER A 188 -7.31 -10.62 -0.25
CA SER A 188 -7.55 -12.01 0.15
C SER A 188 -8.02 -12.86 -1.01
N LYS A 189 -8.86 -12.34 -1.93
CA LYS A 189 -9.25 -13.09 -3.14
C LYS A 189 -8.06 -13.40 -4.05
N ILE A 190 -7.15 -12.44 -4.22
CA ILE A 190 -5.93 -12.63 -5.03
C ILE A 190 -4.99 -13.62 -4.34
N ASP A 191 -4.74 -13.43 -3.04
CA ASP A 191 -3.93 -14.36 -2.23
C ASP A 191 -4.48 -15.77 -2.34
N ASN A 192 -5.77 -15.99 -2.07
CA ASN A 192 -6.40 -17.32 -2.11
C ASN A 192 -6.26 -17.98 -3.49
N ARG A 193 -6.42 -17.21 -4.57
CA ARG A 193 -6.24 -17.71 -5.93
C ARG A 193 -4.80 -18.15 -6.21
N LEU A 194 -3.82 -17.44 -5.67
CA LEU A 194 -2.40 -17.73 -5.86
C LEU A 194 -1.94 -18.88 -4.97
N ILE A 195 -2.38 -18.92 -3.71
CA ILE A 195 -2.12 -20.01 -2.75
C ILE A 195 -2.69 -21.34 -3.29
N ALA A 196 -3.84 -21.29 -3.98
CA ALA A 196 -4.47 -22.49 -4.49
C ALA A 196 -3.72 -23.16 -5.65
N LYS A 197 -2.75 -22.47 -6.27
CA LYS A 197 -1.91 -23.06 -7.31
C LYS A 197 -0.77 -23.85 -6.69
N LYS A 198 -0.33 -24.90 -7.38
CA LYS A 198 0.93 -25.59 -7.02
C LYS A 198 2.07 -24.58 -7.11
N ARG A 199 2.86 -24.48 -6.03
CA ARG A 199 4.06 -23.63 -6.02
C ARG A 199 5.18 -24.33 -6.78
N SER A 200 5.97 -23.55 -7.53
CA SER A 200 7.17 -24.02 -8.21
C SER A 200 8.30 -23.04 -7.95
N LEU A 201 9.53 -23.55 -7.81
CA LEU A 201 10.69 -22.73 -7.50
C LEU A 201 10.93 -21.70 -8.61
N GLN A 202 10.71 -22.08 -9.87
CA GLN A 202 10.78 -21.19 -11.03
C GLN A 202 9.81 -20.01 -10.92
N TRP A 203 8.59 -20.24 -10.43
CA TRP A 203 7.62 -19.16 -10.23
C TRP A 203 8.07 -18.21 -9.12
N ASP A 204 8.62 -18.73 -8.03
CA ASP A 204 9.13 -17.89 -6.94
C ASP A 204 10.35 -17.07 -7.39
N MET A 205 11.28 -17.67 -8.15
CA MET A 205 12.39 -16.95 -8.79
C MET A 205 11.90 -15.84 -9.74
N PHE A 206 10.91 -16.15 -10.59
CA PHE A 206 10.29 -15.17 -11.48
C PHE A 206 9.67 -14.01 -10.68
N MET A 207 8.94 -14.30 -9.62
CA MET A 207 8.30 -13.30 -8.77
C MET A 207 9.33 -12.42 -8.06
N VAL A 208 10.43 -12.99 -7.55
CA VAL A 208 11.54 -12.23 -6.97
C VAL A 208 12.18 -11.32 -8.03
N GLY A 209 12.54 -11.86 -9.20
CA GLY A 209 13.16 -11.09 -10.28
C GLY A 209 12.26 -9.97 -10.82
N TYR A 210 10.96 -10.26 -11.00
CA TYR A 210 9.98 -9.26 -11.39
C TYR A 210 9.86 -8.15 -10.34
N THR A 211 9.86 -8.50 -9.05
CA THR A 211 9.81 -7.51 -7.95
C THR A 211 11.07 -6.63 -7.95
N ILE A 212 12.25 -7.21 -8.13
CA ILE A 212 13.52 -6.46 -8.22
C ILE A 212 13.45 -5.49 -9.40
N LEU A 213 13.02 -5.94 -10.59
CA LEU A 213 12.93 -5.10 -11.78
C LEU A 213 11.95 -3.93 -11.58
N VAL A 214 10.80 -4.18 -10.96
CA VAL A 214 9.83 -3.14 -10.64
C VAL A 214 10.41 -2.12 -9.67
N VAL A 215 11.01 -2.57 -8.57
CA VAL A 215 11.59 -1.67 -7.55
C VAL A 215 12.75 -0.87 -8.15
N LEU A 216 13.61 -1.51 -8.95
CA LEU A 216 14.72 -0.84 -9.62
C LEU A 216 14.23 0.23 -10.59
N LYS A 217 13.22 -0.07 -11.40
CA LYS A 217 12.60 0.91 -12.31
C LYS A 217 12.07 2.13 -11.54
N GLU A 218 11.43 1.89 -10.40
CA GLU A 218 10.88 2.98 -9.57
C GLU A 218 11.99 3.82 -8.93
N VAL A 219 13.04 3.18 -8.40
CA VAL A 219 14.20 3.85 -7.82
C VAL A 219 14.94 4.68 -8.87
N LEU A 220 15.12 4.16 -10.09
CA LEU A 220 15.77 4.89 -11.18
C LEU A 220 14.90 6.06 -11.68
N ALA A 221 13.57 5.91 -11.69
CA ALA A 221 12.66 6.98 -12.11
C ALA A 221 12.55 8.10 -11.07
N ARG A 222 12.46 7.77 -9.77
CA ARG A 222 12.25 8.76 -8.70
C ARG A 222 13.54 9.24 -8.03
N GLY A 223 14.58 8.40 -7.98
CA GLY A 223 15.82 8.67 -7.27
C GLY A 223 16.49 9.97 -7.70
N PRO A 224 16.79 10.19 -8.99
CA PRO A 224 17.39 11.42 -9.49
C PRO A 224 16.56 12.66 -9.16
N VAL A 225 15.23 12.57 -9.28
CA VAL A 225 14.31 13.67 -8.94
C VAL A 225 14.38 14.01 -7.45
N MET A 226 14.39 13.02 -6.57
CA MET A 226 14.50 13.23 -5.12
C MET A 226 15.86 13.80 -4.70
N ILE A 227 16.95 13.29 -5.29
CA ILE A 227 18.31 13.80 -5.06
C ILE A 227 18.38 15.25 -5.52
N TRP A 228 17.92 15.54 -6.74
CA TRP A 228 17.91 16.90 -7.28
C TRP A 228 17.08 17.86 -6.43
N LYS A 229 15.90 17.45 -5.97
CA LYS A 229 15.08 18.27 -5.05
C LYS A 229 15.82 18.56 -3.73
N SER A 230 16.52 17.57 -3.18
CA SER A 230 17.27 17.71 -1.92
C SER A 230 18.48 18.62 -2.09
N VAL A 231 19.25 18.46 -3.16
CA VAL A 231 20.40 19.31 -3.53
C VAL A 231 19.94 20.74 -3.78
N ARG A 232 18.87 20.92 -4.56
CA ARG A 232 18.34 22.26 -4.88
C ARG A 232 17.83 23.00 -3.66
N LYS A 233 17.25 22.29 -2.68
CA LYS A 233 16.85 22.87 -1.40
C LYS A 233 18.06 23.29 -0.55
N LEU A 234 19.16 22.56 -0.63
CA LEU A 234 20.40 22.88 0.08
C LEU A 234 21.10 24.13 -0.51
N ILE A 235 21.04 24.28 -1.84
CA ILE A 235 21.73 25.35 -2.58
C ILE A 235 20.88 26.63 -2.67
N SER A 236 19.55 26.54 -2.60
CA SER A 236 18.66 27.68 -2.82
C SER A 236 17.63 27.85 -1.72
N ASP A 237 17.80 28.87 -0.89
CA ASP A 237 16.81 29.32 0.09
C ASP A 237 15.50 29.83 -0.56
N LYS A 238 15.52 30.12 -1.87
CA LYS A 238 14.34 30.53 -2.65
C LYS A 238 13.53 29.36 -3.22
N TYR A 239 14.05 28.13 -3.19
CA TYR A 239 13.32 26.98 -3.73
C TYR A 239 12.24 26.51 -2.75
N ARG A 240 11.04 27.07 -2.87
CA ARG A 240 9.81 26.49 -2.29
C ARG A 240 9.13 25.60 -3.32
N ASP A 241 9.05 24.31 -3.03
CA ASP A 241 8.14 23.42 -3.75
C ASP A 241 6.70 23.84 -3.43
N ILE A 242 6.06 24.55 -4.37
CA ILE A 242 4.69 25.07 -4.21
C ILE A 242 3.70 23.90 -4.14
N ARG A 243 4.03 22.73 -4.71
CA ARG A 243 3.10 21.60 -4.87
C ARG A 243 3.54 20.42 -4.02
N LYS A 244 2.71 20.08 -3.01
CA LYS A 244 2.97 18.93 -2.12
C LYS A 244 2.66 17.56 -2.75
N LEU A 245 1.87 17.50 -3.83
CA LEU A 245 1.36 16.25 -4.42
C LEU A 245 1.61 16.18 -5.93
N ASP A 246 2.12 15.04 -6.38
CA ASP A 246 2.32 14.74 -7.80
C ASP A 246 0.98 14.54 -8.51
N ARG A 247 0.86 15.09 -9.73
CA ARG A 247 -0.34 14.98 -10.57
C ARG A 247 -0.11 14.02 -11.73
N VAL A 248 -1.10 13.19 -12.02
CA VAL A 248 -1.10 12.28 -13.16
C VAL A 248 -1.98 12.87 -14.26
N LEU A 249 -1.40 13.09 -15.44
CA LEU A 249 -2.14 13.51 -16.62
C LEU A 249 -3.06 12.36 -17.09
N MET A 250 -4.29 12.72 -17.43
CA MET A 250 -5.33 11.77 -17.80
C MET A 250 -5.62 11.87 -19.29
N GLU A 251 -5.27 10.82 -20.02
CA GLU A 251 -5.70 10.64 -21.40
C GLU A 251 -7.01 9.86 -21.43
N LYS A 252 -8.01 10.40 -22.14
CA LYS A 252 -9.28 9.73 -22.46
C LYS A 252 -10.04 9.25 -21.21
N ALA A 253 -10.08 10.09 -20.17
CA ALA A 253 -10.91 9.87 -19.00
C ALA A 253 -12.03 10.92 -18.95
N ALA A 254 -13.22 10.48 -18.58
CA ALA A 254 -14.43 11.29 -18.52
C ALA A 254 -14.95 11.37 -17.08
N VAL A 255 -15.71 12.41 -16.79
CA VAL A 255 -16.38 12.63 -15.52
C VAL A 255 -17.85 12.87 -15.80
N ARG A 256 -18.71 12.16 -15.06
CA ARG A 256 -20.13 12.50 -14.96
C ARG A 256 -20.38 13.19 -13.63
N ILE A 257 -21.24 14.19 -13.64
CA ILE A 257 -21.53 15.06 -12.51
C ILE A 257 -23.00 14.91 -12.15
N GLN A 258 -23.26 14.81 -10.86
CA GLN A 258 -24.60 14.76 -10.29
C GLN A 258 -24.65 15.74 -9.11
N SER A 259 -25.52 16.75 -9.21
CA SER A 259 -25.81 17.65 -8.09
C SER A 259 -26.72 16.95 -7.08
N PRO A 260 -26.48 17.09 -5.76
CA PRO A 260 -27.39 16.60 -4.75
C PRO A 260 -28.69 17.41 -4.65
N ALA A 261 -28.79 18.58 -5.29
CA ALA A 261 -29.97 19.45 -5.23
C ALA A 261 -31.25 18.77 -5.78
N ASN A 262 -31.12 17.82 -6.72
CA ASN A 262 -32.24 17.15 -7.38
C ASN A 262 -32.57 15.74 -6.80
N GLY A 263 -32.27 15.49 -5.53
CA GLY A 263 -32.59 14.20 -4.89
C GLY A 263 -31.80 13.00 -5.45
N GLY A 264 -30.75 13.24 -6.25
CA GLY A 264 -29.86 12.21 -6.78
C GLY A 264 -30.43 11.35 -7.90
N ALA A 265 -31.52 11.78 -8.57
CA ALA A 265 -32.14 11.03 -9.66
C ALA A 265 -31.40 11.19 -11.01
N ASP A 266 -30.99 12.41 -11.38
CA ASP A 266 -30.46 12.70 -12.73
C ASP A 266 -28.98 13.10 -12.75
N TRP A 267 -28.32 12.81 -13.89
CA TRP A 267 -26.94 13.20 -14.17
C TRP A 267 -26.95 14.49 -14.97
N GLU A 268 -26.51 15.58 -14.35
CA GLU A 268 -26.68 16.94 -14.88
C GLU A 268 -25.55 17.39 -15.79
N GLY A 269 -24.36 16.78 -15.70
CA GLY A 269 -23.21 17.27 -16.46
C GLY A 269 -22.19 16.22 -16.89
N PHE A 270 -21.50 16.54 -17.98
CA PHE A 270 -20.41 15.73 -18.54
C PHE A 270 -19.14 16.57 -18.70
N GLY A 271 -18.00 15.97 -18.36
CA GLY A 271 -16.71 16.62 -18.50
C GLY A 271 -15.57 15.66 -18.81
N GLU A 272 -14.45 16.23 -19.21
CA GLU A 272 -13.19 15.53 -19.40
C GLU A 272 -12.31 15.67 -18.15
N LEU A 273 -11.73 14.56 -17.69
CA LEU A 273 -10.75 14.57 -16.61
C LEU A 273 -9.38 14.89 -17.19
N ILE A 274 -8.80 16.03 -16.81
CA ILE A 274 -7.50 16.50 -17.33
C ILE A 274 -6.35 15.90 -16.53
N ASP A 275 -6.41 16.01 -15.21
CA ASP A 275 -5.42 15.44 -14.30
C ASP A 275 -6.03 15.14 -12.94
N ILE A 276 -5.34 14.32 -12.16
CA ILE A 276 -5.73 13.93 -10.81
C ILE A 276 -4.50 13.68 -9.94
N ASN A 277 -4.57 14.10 -8.69
CA ASN A 277 -3.68 13.69 -7.62
C ASN A 277 -4.50 13.09 -6.46
N GLU A 278 -3.87 12.91 -5.29
CA GLU A 278 -4.49 12.25 -4.14
C GLU A 278 -5.67 13.02 -3.52
N GLU A 279 -5.75 14.34 -3.74
CA GLU A 279 -6.72 15.21 -3.07
C GLU A 279 -7.60 16.00 -4.05
N TYR A 280 -7.07 16.30 -5.23
CA TYR A 280 -7.67 17.16 -6.23
C TYR A 280 -7.66 16.48 -7.59
N PHE A 281 -8.70 16.74 -8.37
CA PHE A 281 -8.66 16.53 -9.81
C PHE A 281 -9.04 17.82 -10.54
N ARG A 282 -8.60 17.91 -11.79
CA ARG A 282 -8.96 18.99 -12.70
C ARG A 282 -9.86 18.44 -13.80
N ILE A 283 -11.00 19.08 -13.99
CA ILE A 283 -11.94 18.76 -15.06
C ILE A 283 -12.16 19.93 -15.98
N THR A 284 -12.58 19.61 -17.19
CA THR A 284 -13.16 20.52 -18.16
C THR A 284 -14.61 20.12 -18.39
N THR A 285 -15.55 21.06 -18.32
CA THR A 285 -16.95 20.82 -18.69
C THR A 285 -17.54 22.09 -19.29
N ASN A 286 -18.56 21.92 -20.12
CA ASN A 286 -19.30 23.03 -20.70
C ASN A 286 -20.40 23.50 -19.73
N ASP A 287 -20.73 22.69 -18.72
CA ASP A 287 -21.78 22.96 -17.75
C ASP A 287 -21.24 23.89 -16.64
N LEU A 288 -22.09 24.80 -16.17
CA LEU A 288 -21.75 25.64 -15.02
C LEU A 288 -21.91 24.80 -13.74
N LEU A 289 -20.82 24.67 -12.98
CA LEU A 289 -20.87 23.97 -11.70
C LEU A 289 -21.17 24.95 -10.58
N GLU A 290 -22.29 24.73 -9.91
CA GLU A 290 -22.67 25.48 -8.71
C GLU A 290 -21.67 25.25 -7.56
N THR A 291 -21.62 26.18 -6.62
CA THR A 291 -20.84 26.06 -5.41
C THR A 291 -21.54 25.11 -4.43
N GLY A 292 -20.92 23.96 -4.15
CA GLY A 292 -21.48 22.96 -3.25
C GLY A 292 -20.86 21.58 -3.43
N PRO A 293 -21.27 20.60 -2.59
CA PRO A 293 -20.83 19.23 -2.73
C PRO A 293 -21.49 18.59 -3.95
N HIS A 294 -20.69 18.10 -4.88
CA HIS A 294 -21.15 17.36 -6.06
C HIS A 294 -20.74 15.91 -5.97
N ARG A 295 -21.52 15.03 -6.61
CA ARG A 295 -21.14 13.64 -6.81
C ARG A 295 -20.55 13.47 -8.20
N PHE A 296 -19.35 12.91 -8.25
CA PHE A 296 -18.60 12.68 -9.47
C PHE A 296 -18.42 11.19 -9.74
N VAL A 297 -18.60 10.80 -10.99
CA VAL A 297 -18.26 9.46 -11.49
C VAL A 297 -17.15 9.58 -12.51
N LEU A 298 -15.94 9.30 -12.04
CA LEU A 298 -14.75 9.21 -12.87
C LEU A 298 -14.80 7.92 -13.68
N THR A 299 -14.60 8.03 -14.98
CA THR A 299 -14.67 6.92 -15.93
C THR A 299 -13.44 6.91 -16.81
N ARG A 300 -12.81 5.74 -16.96
CA ARG A 300 -11.67 5.55 -17.86
C ARG A 300 -11.76 4.22 -18.59
N ARG A 301 -11.36 4.19 -19.85
CA ARG A 301 -11.15 2.93 -20.59
C ARG A 301 -9.76 2.38 -20.26
N VAL A 302 -9.71 1.16 -19.75
CA VAL A 302 -8.46 0.44 -19.48
C VAL A 302 -8.37 -0.72 -20.46
N TYR A 303 -7.35 -0.68 -21.32
CA TYR A 303 -7.10 -1.70 -22.33
C TYR A 303 -6.41 -2.91 -21.71
N CYS A 304 -6.90 -4.10 -22.05
CA CYS A 304 -6.33 -5.39 -21.67
C CYS A 304 -6.21 -6.20 -22.95
N SER A 305 -5.02 -6.20 -23.55
CA SER A 305 -4.82 -6.66 -24.94
C SER A 305 -5.71 -5.86 -25.91
N ARG A 306 -6.36 -6.51 -26.90
CA ARG A 306 -7.21 -5.89 -27.91
C ARG A 306 -8.60 -5.44 -27.41
N ARG A 307 -8.98 -5.74 -26.17
CA ARG A 307 -10.28 -5.37 -25.58
C ARG A 307 -10.11 -4.32 -24.49
N TYR A 308 -11.07 -3.41 -24.35
CA TYR A 308 -11.07 -2.46 -23.23
C TYR A 308 -12.14 -2.83 -22.19
N LYS A 309 -11.87 -2.48 -20.94
CA LYS A 309 -12.85 -2.50 -19.86
C LYS A 309 -13.01 -1.09 -19.30
N GLN A 310 -14.25 -0.65 -19.17
CA GLN A 310 -14.56 0.64 -18.55
C GLN A 310 -14.44 0.52 -17.02
N LYS A 311 -13.65 1.40 -16.42
CA LYS A 311 -13.46 1.49 -14.98
C LYS A 311 -14.13 2.75 -14.46
N ARG A 312 -14.91 2.61 -13.38
CA ARG A 312 -15.71 3.68 -12.78
C ARG A 312 -15.41 3.82 -11.30
N ALA A 313 -15.00 5.01 -10.87
CA ALA A 313 -14.83 5.37 -9.47
C ALA A 313 -15.79 6.51 -9.12
N VAL A 314 -16.44 6.40 -7.96
CA VAL A 314 -17.39 7.39 -7.46
C VAL A 314 -16.73 8.18 -6.33
N CYS A 315 -16.77 9.49 -6.43
CA CYS A 315 -16.29 10.42 -5.41
C CYS A 315 -17.35 11.51 -5.15
N THR A 316 -17.33 12.07 -3.96
CA THR A 316 -17.93 13.36 -3.67
C THR A 316 -16.84 14.42 -3.71
N GLY A 317 -17.17 15.66 -4.04
CA GLY A 317 -16.17 16.72 -4.06
C GLY A 317 -16.78 18.09 -4.18
N GLU A 318 -15.97 19.09 -3.87
CA GLU A 318 -16.35 20.50 -3.92
C GLU A 318 -15.44 21.23 -4.89
N VAL A 319 -16.03 22.14 -5.67
CA VAL A 319 -15.29 23.01 -6.58
C VAL A 319 -14.53 24.04 -5.74
N THR A 320 -13.20 23.99 -5.79
CA THR A 320 -12.32 24.92 -5.04
C THR A 320 -11.86 26.09 -5.89
N ARG A 321 -11.78 25.90 -7.21
CA ARG A 321 -11.41 26.95 -8.16
C ARG A 321 -12.09 26.70 -9.49
N SER A 322 -12.64 27.74 -10.08
CA SER A 322 -13.08 27.77 -11.47
C SER A 322 -12.21 28.74 -12.26
N ILE A 323 -11.90 28.40 -13.50
CA ILE A 323 -11.24 29.27 -14.47
C ILE A 323 -12.10 29.20 -15.72
N GLN A 324 -12.67 30.33 -16.10
CA GLN A 324 -13.43 30.46 -17.33
C GLN A 324 -12.46 30.75 -18.48
N SER A 325 -12.65 30.10 -19.63
CA SER A 325 -11.82 30.28 -20.81
C SER A 325 -12.69 30.78 -21.97
N ASP A 326 -12.56 32.06 -22.32
CA ASP A 326 -13.34 32.74 -23.37
C ASP A 326 -12.83 32.49 -24.80
N ARG A 327 -12.32 31.29 -25.11
CA ARG A 327 -11.85 30.97 -26.48
C ARG A 327 -12.58 29.75 -27.04
N ASN A 328 -13.59 30.03 -27.87
CA ASN A 328 -14.31 29.13 -28.78
C ASN A 328 -15.11 27.99 -28.12
N GLY A 329 -16.24 28.36 -27.50
CA GLY A 329 -17.21 27.43 -26.92
C GLY A 329 -16.94 27.20 -25.44
N PHE A 330 -17.97 27.39 -24.61
CA PHE A 330 -17.87 27.32 -23.15
C PHE A 330 -17.11 26.08 -22.70
N ARG A 331 -15.95 26.26 -22.09
CA ARG A 331 -15.18 25.19 -21.46
C ARG A 331 -14.67 25.68 -20.11
N GLY A 332 -15.48 25.51 -19.08
CA GLY A 332 -15.08 25.80 -17.70
C GLY A 332 -14.01 24.82 -17.25
N HIS A 333 -12.90 25.35 -16.70
CA HIS A 333 -11.88 24.55 -16.04
C HIS A 333 -12.11 24.59 -14.54
N TYR A 334 -12.32 23.43 -13.92
CA TYR A 334 -12.60 23.35 -12.49
C TYR A 334 -11.56 22.50 -11.78
N VAL A 335 -11.12 22.98 -10.62
CA VAL A 335 -10.31 22.24 -9.67
C VAL A 335 -11.24 21.78 -8.56
N VAL A 336 -11.36 20.47 -8.43
CA VAL A 336 -12.28 19.83 -7.48
C VAL A 336 -11.47 19.12 -6.42
N ARG A 337 -11.73 19.43 -5.16
CA ARG A 337 -11.24 18.64 -4.02
C ARG A 337 -12.19 17.46 -3.84
N TYR A 338 -11.68 16.24 -3.79
CA TYR A 338 -12.53 15.05 -3.81
C TYR A 338 -12.24 14.06 -2.68
N VAL A 339 -13.26 13.29 -2.34
CA VAL A 339 -13.20 12.17 -1.40
C VAL A 339 -13.92 10.97 -2.03
N PRO A 340 -13.25 9.82 -2.20
CA PRO A 340 -13.91 8.62 -2.68
C PRO A 340 -14.99 8.13 -1.71
N VAL A 341 -16.18 7.80 -2.22
CA VAL A 341 -17.34 7.49 -1.37
C VAL A 341 -17.24 6.15 -0.61
N SER A 342 -16.23 5.33 -0.91
CA SER A 342 -15.98 4.07 -0.22
C SER A 342 -14.53 3.59 -0.40
N PRO A 343 -14.04 2.67 0.45
CA PRO A 343 -12.71 2.05 0.28
C PRO A 343 -12.52 1.36 -1.08
N LEU A 344 -13.60 0.83 -1.66
CA LEU A 344 -13.56 0.26 -3.00
C LEU A 344 -13.32 1.35 -4.07
N ASN A 345 -13.95 2.52 -3.92
CA ASN A 345 -13.71 3.63 -4.84
C ASN A 345 -12.31 4.22 -4.65
N GLN A 346 -11.80 4.33 -3.42
CA GLN A 346 -10.40 4.70 -3.18
C GLN A 346 -9.44 3.77 -3.92
N TYR A 347 -9.64 2.45 -3.80
CA TYR A 347 -8.84 1.47 -4.54
C TYR A 347 -8.91 1.66 -6.06
N LYS A 348 -10.08 1.96 -6.61
CA LYS A 348 -10.23 2.18 -8.06
C LYS A 348 -9.54 3.47 -8.51
N VAL A 349 -9.62 4.55 -7.72
CA VAL A 349 -8.89 5.80 -7.97
C VAL A 349 -7.39 5.51 -8.00
N ASP A 350 -6.87 4.89 -6.94
CA ASP A 350 -5.44 4.61 -6.83
C ASP A 350 -4.93 3.68 -7.94
N GLN A 351 -5.68 2.63 -8.27
CA GLN A 351 -5.27 1.63 -9.26
C GLN A 351 -5.38 2.13 -10.70
N TYR A 352 -6.47 2.81 -11.07
CA TYR A 352 -6.79 3.10 -12.47
C TYR A 352 -6.57 4.55 -12.88
N PHE A 353 -6.60 5.47 -11.91
CA PHE A 353 -6.40 6.90 -12.17
C PHE A 353 -4.99 7.29 -11.74
N LEU A 354 -4.64 7.16 -10.46
CA LEU A 354 -3.30 7.55 -9.99
C LEU A 354 -2.19 6.59 -10.41
N LYS A 355 -2.52 5.41 -10.94
CA LYS A 355 -1.57 4.35 -11.29
C LYS A 355 -0.56 4.07 -10.17
N LYS A 356 -1.01 4.13 -8.92
CA LYS A 356 -0.21 3.76 -7.75
C LYS A 356 -0.08 2.24 -7.69
N SER A 357 0.48 1.61 -8.73
CA SER A 357 0.85 0.21 -8.65
C SER A 357 2.25 0.12 -8.10
N LEU A 358 2.35 -0.68 -7.04
CA LEU A 358 3.55 -1.24 -6.43
C LEU A 358 4.11 -0.43 -5.27
N ALA A 359 4.11 -1.15 -4.15
CA ALA A 359 4.90 -0.98 -2.97
C ALA A 359 4.49 0.13 -1.99
#